data_AF-A0A875RZA9-F1
#
_entry.id   AF-A0A875RZA9-F1
#
_cell.length_a   1.000
_cell.length_b   1.000
_cell.length_c   1.000
_cell.angle_alpha   90.00
_cell.angle_beta   90.00
_cell.angle_gamma   90.00
#
_symmetry.space_group_name_H-M   'P 1'
#
loop_
_entity.id
_entity.type
_entity.pdbx_description
1 polymer ?
#
loop_
_entity_poly.entity_id
_entity_poly.type
_entity_poly.pdbx_seq_one_letter_code
_entity_poly.pdbx_strand_id
1 'polypeptide(L)'
;MDFIWFIFSIPSVIDTFLTSRHAANSIDGPSDIDKINESKLAEEAIQRSSGYRAVNIPSYFTGELEDSIDLQIKSLLYDYRRLKINALSPFLKQDPTSGGYDFDYVHSSYTKPSDTKEDDFIHNKRLDTIYNLTRFKEELLNNPYRVLIDYIKNRFRSLLILSDSPDQMHQLPELNTAQHFEFLVLRPNDSEEKYVDVLVNKSGIYNEHGVNKKLRMQILMKVMNRQRDLCGPNTFNKDDRASIIKCYLENLGLHIQVERIYRATLKSKRKEACEALIKLSGDKSFETSTNLKRRRSQMVTQDITTGNCLHINEEKPVVVSTNLFDETTPHTNNGRPVTLGCSAEKFENIYISETTSDTHLRASDSESQASSSASSCSTSKFFSTEEKLLFYEQSKMAVRIRIERERLYLI
;
A
#
# COMPACT_ATOMS: atom_id res chain seq x y z
N MET A 1 -16.10 -18.57 -6.46
CA MET A 1 -16.44 -18.84 -5.04
C MET A 1 -15.24 -19.49 -4.34
N ASP A 2 -14.01 -19.30 -4.86
CA ASP A 2 -12.90 -20.24 -4.62
C ASP A 2 -11.76 -19.63 -3.79
N PHE A 3 -11.88 -18.35 -3.40
CA PHE A 3 -10.85 -17.66 -2.62
C PHE A 3 -10.88 -17.97 -1.11
N ILE A 4 -11.98 -18.52 -0.60
CA ILE A 4 -12.18 -18.76 0.85
C ILE A 4 -11.63 -20.14 1.28
N TRP A 5 -11.50 -21.11 0.37
CA TRP A 5 -11.08 -22.47 0.73
C TRP A 5 -9.56 -22.67 0.81
N PHE A 6 -8.74 -21.73 0.35
CA PHE A 6 -7.28 -21.90 0.32
C PHE A 6 -6.58 -21.59 1.66
N ILE A 7 -7.30 -21.15 2.70
CA ILE A 7 -6.67 -20.70 3.95
C ILE A 7 -6.38 -21.83 4.95
N PHE A 8 -6.94 -23.04 4.80
CA PHE A 8 -6.95 -24.06 5.86
C PHE A 8 -6.12 -25.36 5.67
N SER A 9 -5.25 -25.48 4.66
CA SER A 9 -4.34 -26.64 4.59
C SER A 9 -2.93 -26.29 5.08
N ILE A 10 -2.54 -26.82 6.24
CA ILE A 10 -1.19 -26.75 6.81
C ILE A 10 -0.53 -28.13 6.66
N PRO A 11 0.52 -28.29 5.83
CA PRO A 11 1.44 -29.41 5.97
C PRO A 11 2.57 -29.05 6.94
N SER A 12 2.75 -29.88 7.96
CA SER A 12 3.85 -29.85 8.90
C SER A 12 5.10 -30.46 8.25
N VAL A 13 6.07 -29.65 7.83
CA VAL A 13 7.45 -30.11 7.58
C VAL A 13 8.42 -28.94 7.79
N ILE A 14 9.11 -28.93 8.93
CA ILE A 14 10.42 -28.27 9.06
C ILE A 14 11.26 -29.23 9.91
N ASP A 15 12.23 -29.89 9.27
CA ASP A 15 13.42 -30.28 10.01
C ASP A 15 14.65 -30.37 9.10
N THR A 16 15.76 -29.89 9.66
CA THR A 16 17.17 -30.12 9.27
C THR A 16 17.69 -29.67 7.90
N PHE A 17 18.39 -28.53 7.86
CA PHE A 17 19.63 -28.38 7.08
C PHE A 17 20.54 -27.29 7.68
N LEU A 18 21.45 -27.71 8.58
CA LEU A 18 22.63 -26.92 8.98
C LEU A 18 23.80 -27.89 9.19
N THR A 19 24.68 -28.01 8.20
CA THR A 19 26.09 -28.37 8.42
C THR A 19 26.98 -27.60 7.45
N SER A 20 27.79 -26.74 8.06
CA SER A 20 28.76 -25.82 7.47
C SER A 20 30.00 -26.55 6.95
N ARG A 21 30.53 -26.10 5.80
CA ARG A 21 31.82 -26.51 5.22
C ARG A 21 32.90 -25.50 5.61
N HIS A 22 33.96 -25.97 6.26
CA HIS A 22 35.26 -25.30 6.31
C HIS A 22 36.13 -25.78 5.15
N ALA A 23 36.75 -24.85 4.43
CA ALA A 23 37.91 -25.12 3.59
C ALA A 23 38.94 -23.99 3.77
N ALA A 24 40.07 -24.34 4.38
CA ALA A 24 41.29 -23.55 4.36
C ALA A 24 42.07 -23.91 3.09
N ASN A 25 42.75 -22.94 2.47
CA ASN A 25 43.89 -23.22 1.60
C ASN A 25 44.93 -22.09 1.69
N SER A 26 46.15 -22.56 1.92
CA SER A 26 47.44 -21.87 2.00
C SER A 26 48.11 -21.88 0.63
N ILE A 27 48.74 -20.79 0.20
CA ILE A 27 49.80 -20.80 -0.83
C ILE A 27 50.85 -19.72 -0.54
N ASP A 28 52.12 -20.16 -0.48
CA ASP A 28 53.36 -19.40 -0.33
C ASP A 28 53.94 -18.88 -1.68
N GLY A 29 54.48 -17.65 -1.65
CA GLY A 29 55.65 -17.10 -2.40
C GLY A 29 55.63 -17.03 -3.95
N PRO A 30 56.58 -16.32 -4.63
CA PRO A 30 57.74 -15.56 -4.14
C PRO A 30 57.87 -14.10 -4.68
N SER A 31 58.93 -13.44 -4.23
CA SER A 31 59.40 -12.07 -4.46
C SER A 31 59.85 -11.73 -5.89
N ASP A 32 59.48 -10.55 -6.38
CA ASP A 32 60.12 -9.83 -7.50
C ASP A 32 60.24 -8.33 -7.17
N ILE A 33 61.34 -7.96 -6.52
CA ILE A 33 61.77 -6.58 -6.30
C ILE A 33 62.63 -6.22 -7.50
N ASP A 34 62.02 -5.69 -8.57
CA ASP A 34 62.70 -4.85 -9.59
C ASP A 34 61.73 -4.21 -10.64
N LYS A 35 60.40 -4.38 -10.50
CA LYS A 35 59.38 -3.74 -11.36
C LYS A 35 58.75 -2.45 -10.80
N ILE A 36 59.41 -1.77 -9.87
CA ILE A 36 58.78 -0.69 -9.06
C ILE A 36 58.89 0.71 -9.69
N ASN A 37 59.78 0.95 -10.65
CA ASN A 37 60.02 2.31 -11.16
C ASN A 37 59.42 2.63 -12.54
N GLU A 38 59.02 1.64 -13.35
CA GLU A 38 58.24 1.88 -14.59
C GLU A 38 56.72 1.81 -14.38
N SER A 39 56.26 1.10 -13.34
CA SER A 39 54.82 1.01 -13.01
C SER A 39 54.26 2.30 -12.39
N LYS A 40 55.06 3.05 -11.62
CA LYS A 40 54.62 4.31 -11.00
C LYS A 40 54.34 5.44 -11.99
N LEU A 41 55.10 5.54 -13.08
CA LEU A 41 54.86 6.56 -14.11
C LEU A 41 53.71 6.18 -15.06
N ALA A 42 53.44 4.89 -15.24
CA ALA A 42 52.26 4.41 -15.97
C ALA A 42 50.96 4.49 -15.13
N GLU A 43 51.01 4.25 -13.82
CA GLU A 43 49.87 4.43 -12.91
C GLU A 43 49.45 5.90 -12.77
N GLU A 44 50.38 6.85 -12.72
CA GLU A 44 50.05 8.28 -12.68
C GLU A 44 49.46 8.80 -14.00
N ALA A 45 49.80 8.20 -15.15
CA ALA A 45 49.22 8.54 -16.45
C ALA A 45 47.81 7.91 -16.64
N ILE A 46 47.52 6.76 -16.03
CA ILE A 46 46.20 6.10 -16.05
C ILE A 46 45.25 6.75 -15.02
N GLN A 47 45.76 7.26 -13.89
CA GLN A 47 44.97 8.05 -12.93
C GLN A 47 44.55 9.43 -13.48
N ARG A 48 45.27 9.99 -14.45
CA ARG A 48 44.86 11.24 -15.12
C ARG A 48 43.91 11.04 -16.30
N SER A 49 43.78 9.83 -16.86
CA SER A 49 42.91 9.54 -18.02
C SER A 49 41.60 8.84 -17.69
N SER A 50 41.42 8.38 -16.45
CA SER A 50 40.17 7.80 -15.96
C SER A 50 39.40 8.75 -15.04
N GLY A 51 39.14 9.98 -15.53
CA GLY A 51 38.20 10.94 -14.93
C GLY A 51 36.74 10.47 -14.97
N TYR A 52 36.48 9.16 -14.91
CA TYR A 52 35.16 8.61 -14.67
C TYR A 52 34.81 8.95 -13.23
N ARG A 53 34.12 10.08 -13.02
CA ARG A 53 33.39 10.32 -11.78
C ARG A 53 32.58 9.06 -11.50
N ALA A 54 32.88 8.39 -10.39
CA ALA A 54 32.10 7.25 -9.95
C ALA A 54 30.63 7.67 -9.97
N VAL A 55 29.83 6.98 -10.78
CA VAL A 55 28.40 7.26 -10.88
C VAL A 55 27.80 6.79 -9.56
N ASN A 56 27.23 7.71 -8.78
CA ASN A 56 26.51 7.35 -7.56
C ASN A 56 25.25 6.57 -7.94
N ILE A 57 25.27 5.27 -7.70
CA ILE A 57 24.14 4.36 -7.95
C ILE A 57 23.22 4.41 -6.71
N PRO A 58 21.91 4.63 -6.87
CA PRO A 58 20.99 4.73 -5.75
C PRO A 58 20.88 3.39 -5.01
N SER A 59 20.79 3.50 -3.69
CA SER A 59 20.64 2.39 -2.76
C SER A 59 19.19 2.20 -2.31
N TYR A 60 18.34 3.22 -2.49
CA TYR A 60 16.94 3.26 -2.05
C TYR A 60 16.75 3.05 -0.55
N PHE A 61 17.81 3.25 0.24
CA PHE A 61 17.71 3.22 1.68
C PHE A 61 16.92 4.43 2.19
N THR A 62 16.32 4.24 3.36
CA THR A 62 15.60 5.28 4.09
C THR A 62 16.28 5.50 5.44
N GLY A 63 16.16 6.70 6.01
CA GLY A 63 16.74 7.00 7.31
C GLY A 63 18.09 7.69 7.17
N GLU A 64 19.02 7.44 8.09
CA GLU A 64 20.35 8.07 8.08
C GLU A 64 21.21 7.63 6.89
N LEU A 65 20.92 6.46 6.32
CA LEU A 65 21.61 5.90 5.15
C LEU A 65 20.91 6.22 3.82
N GLU A 66 19.93 7.13 3.80
CA GLU A 66 19.23 7.48 2.56
C GLU A 66 20.16 8.11 1.52
N ASP A 67 19.83 7.92 0.24
CA ASP A 67 20.56 8.55 -0.86
C ASP A 67 20.45 10.08 -0.80
N SER A 68 21.38 10.81 -1.42
CA SER A 68 21.24 12.26 -1.57
C SER A 68 19.88 12.61 -2.21
N ILE A 69 19.20 13.65 -1.72
CA ILE A 69 17.84 14.02 -2.16
C ILE A 69 17.73 14.16 -3.69
N ASP A 70 18.71 14.83 -4.33
CA ASP A 70 18.73 14.97 -5.78
C ASP A 70 18.84 13.64 -6.54
N LEU A 71 19.58 12.67 -5.99
CA LEU A 71 19.70 11.32 -6.57
C LEU A 71 18.39 10.55 -6.41
N GLN A 72 17.78 10.63 -5.22
CA GLN A 72 16.49 9.99 -4.93
C GLN A 72 15.38 10.51 -5.84
N ILE A 73 15.30 11.83 -6.06
CA ILE A 73 14.31 12.42 -6.97
C ILE A 73 14.52 11.90 -8.40
N LYS A 74 15.77 11.91 -8.90
CA LYS A 74 16.10 11.47 -10.26
C LYS A 74 15.80 9.98 -10.45
N SER A 75 16.15 9.15 -9.48
CA SER A 75 15.94 7.70 -9.54
C SER A 75 14.46 7.33 -9.44
N LEU A 76 13.72 7.88 -8.47
CA LEU A 76 12.29 7.60 -8.32
C LEU A 76 11.46 8.12 -9.50
N LEU A 77 11.84 9.25 -10.10
CA LEU A 77 11.21 9.74 -11.33
C LEU A 77 11.40 8.76 -12.48
N TYR A 78 12.61 8.21 -12.63
CA TYR A 78 12.90 7.17 -13.62
C TYR A 78 12.08 5.92 -13.35
N ASP A 79 12.12 5.39 -12.13
CA ASP A 79 11.43 4.16 -11.75
C ASP A 79 9.91 4.25 -11.87
N TYR A 80 9.33 5.40 -11.49
CA TYR A 80 7.90 5.66 -11.64
C TYR A 80 7.42 5.42 -13.07
N ARG A 81 8.13 6.01 -14.04
CA ARG A 81 7.83 5.89 -15.47
C ARG A 81 8.18 4.51 -15.99
N ARG A 82 9.36 4.02 -15.63
CA ARG A 82 9.92 2.74 -16.11
C ARG A 82 9.06 1.55 -15.70
N LEU A 83 8.52 1.57 -14.47
CA LEU A 83 7.69 0.53 -13.90
C LEU A 83 6.19 0.83 -13.96
N LYS A 84 5.79 1.97 -14.57
CA LYS A 84 4.39 2.38 -14.71
C LYS A 84 3.62 2.24 -13.39
N ILE A 85 4.16 2.79 -12.31
CA ILE A 85 3.65 2.57 -10.94
C ILE A 85 2.15 2.91 -10.82
N ASN A 86 1.69 3.95 -11.51
CA ASN A 86 0.28 4.35 -11.58
C ASN A 86 -0.66 3.29 -12.21
N ALA A 87 -0.13 2.42 -13.06
CA ALA A 87 -0.89 1.39 -13.77
C ALA A 87 -0.82 0.00 -13.11
N LEU A 88 -0.16 -0.11 -11.95
CA LEU A 88 -0.09 -1.38 -11.23
C LEU A 88 -1.49 -1.86 -10.82
N SER A 89 -1.69 -3.17 -10.89
CA SER A 89 -2.84 -3.86 -10.32
C SER A 89 -2.83 -3.74 -8.79
N PRO A 90 -3.99 -3.82 -8.12
CA PRO A 90 -4.05 -3.80 -6.66
C PRO A 90 -3.31 -4.97 -5.99
N PHE A 91 -3.04 -6.05 -6.71
CA PHE A 91 -2.30 -7.21 -6.22
C PHE A 91 -1.20 -7.63 -7.18
N LEU A 92 -0.15 -8.26 -6.64
CA LEU A 92 0.92 -8.84 -7.43
C LEU A 92 0.45 -10.10 -8.17
N LYS A 93 1.08 -10.39 -9.30
CA LYS A 93 0.90 -11.64 -10.04
C LYS A 93 1.93 -12.64 -9.58
N GLN A 94 1.48 -13.88 -9.37
CA GLN A 94 2.42 -14.97 -9.14
C GLN A 94 3.09 -15.35 -10.46
N ASP A 95 4.42 -15.36 -10.48
CA ASP A 95 5.19 -15.84 -11.62
C ASP A 95 5.15 -17.38 -11.63
N PRO A 96 4.54 -18.01 -12.65
CA PRO A 96 4.46 -19.46 -12.74
C PRO A 96 5.82 -20.13 -12.89
N THR A 97 6.87 -19.42 -13.32
CA THR A 97 8.19 -19.99 -13.57
C THR A 97 9.06 -19.96 -12.32
N SER A 98 9.16 -18.83 -11.64
CA SER A 98 9.97 -18.72 -10.41
C SER A 98 9.21 -19.13 -9.13
N GLY A 99 7.88 -19.18 -9.18
CA GLY A 99 7.04 -19.29 -7.99
C GLY A 99 7.01 -18.00 -7.15
N GLY A 100 7.75 -16.97 -7.55
CA GLY A 100 7.79 -15.66 -6.91
C GLY A 100 6.62 -14.76 -7.30
N TYR A 101 6.69 -13.50 -6.88
CA TYR A 101 5.72 -12.48 -7.26
C TYR A 101 6.37 -11.45 -8.19
N ASP A 102 5.63 -11.00 -9.19
CA ASP A 102 5.99 -9.89 -10.06
C ASP A 102 4.83 -8.89 -10.16
N PHE A 103 5.11 -7.73 -10.73
CA PHE A 103 4.11 -6.69 -10.96
C PHE A 103 3.06 -7.13 -11.98
N ASP A 104 1.81 -6.87 -11.62
CA ASP A 104 0.65 -7.01 -12.50
C ASP A 104 0.15 -5.62 -12.88
N TYR A 105 -0.47 -5.49 -14.06
CA TYR A 105 -0.86 -4.19 -14.61
C TYR A 105 -2.32 -4.19 -15.05
N VAL A 106 -3.03 -3.10 -14.74
CA VAL A 106 -4.41 -2.94 -15.19
C VAL A 106 -4.41 -2.50 -16.65
N HIS A 107 -4.55 -3.46 -17.56
CA HIS A 107 -4.54 -3.19 -19.00
C HIS A 107 -5.74 -2.37 -19.50
N SER A 108 -6.86 -2.37 -18.77
CA SER A 108 -8.09 -1.65 -19.16
C SER A 108 -8.09 -0.16 -18.81
N SER A 109 -7.28 0.27 -17.84
CA SER A 109 -7.25 1.66 -17.36
C SER A 109 -6.04 2.45 -17.88
N TYR A 110 -5.21 1.86 -18.73
CA TYR A 110 -4.24 2.63 -19.50
C TYR A 110 -4.99 3.31 -20.65
N THR A 111 -5.83 4.31 -20.32
CA THR A 111 -6.07 5.39 -21.26
C THR A 111 -4.69 5.95 -21.56
N LYS A 112 -4.12 5.58 -22.72
CA LYS A 112 -3.00 6.32 -23.31
C LYS A 112 -3.36 7.80 -23.12
N PRO A 113 -2.51 8.60 -22.46
CA PRO A 113 -2.79 10.03 -22.33
C PRO A 113 -3.12 10.54 -23.73
N SER A 114 -4.34 11.06 -23.88
CA SER A 114 -4.90 11.44 -25.17
C SER A 114 -3.93 12.33 -25.93
N ASP A 115 -3.57 11.93 -27.16
CA ASP A 115 -2.93 12.73 -28.21
C ASP A 115 -1.63 13.49 -27.91
N THR A 116 -1.06 13.39 -26.71
CA THR A 116 0.36 13.72 -26.52
C THR A 116 1.16 12.54 -27.06
N LYS A 117 1.82 12.77 -28.21
CA LYS A 117 2.86 11.94 -28.86
C LYS A 117 3.31 10.80 -27.97
N GLU A 118 3.17 9.56 -28.46
CA GLU A 118 3.61 8.34 -27.79
C GLU A 118 4.76 8.66 -26.84
N ASP A 119 4.50 8.51 -25.53
CA ASP A 119 5.50 8.69 -24.49
C ASP A 119 6.51 7.57 -24.71
N ASP A 120 7.41 7.81 -25.67
CA ASP A 120 8.57 7.03 -26.08
C ASP A 120 9.55 7.12 -24.91
N PHE A 121 9.11 6.66 -23.75
CA PHE A 121 9.99 6.47 -22.62
C PHE A 121 10.95 5.36 -23.02
N ILE A 122 12.09 5.81 -23.55
CA ILE A 122 13.11 4.96 -24.15
C ILE A 122 13.54 3.97 -23.08
N HIS A 123 13.26 2.70 -23.33
CA HIS A 123 13.74 1.61 -22.50
C HIS A 123 15.26 1.58 -22.59
N ASN A 124 15.93 2.20 -21.61
CA ASN A 124 17.35 2.41 -21.63
C ASN A 124 18.01 1.49 -20.61
N LYS A 125 18.55 0.35 -21.08
CA LYS A 125 19.26 -0.61 -20.23
C LYS A 125 20.39 0.03 -19.42
N ARG A 126 21.04 1.07 -19.94
CA ARG A 126 22.09 1.80 -19.22
C ARG A 126 21.50 2.58 -18.04
N LEU A 127 20.33 3.19 -18.20
CA LEU A 127 19.63 3.86 -17.10
C LEU A 127 19.08 2.84 -16.08
N ASP A 128 18.59 1.67 -16.54
CA ASP A 128 18.20 0.57 -15.64
C ASP A 128 19.39 0.15 -14.73
N THR A 129 20.63 0.16 -15.25
CA THR A 129 21.84 -0.08 -14.45
C THR A 129 22.22 1.12 -13.57
N ILE A 130 22.23 2.34 -14.11
CA ILE A 130 22.62 3.55 -13.36
C ILE A 130 21.69 3.79 -12.17
N TYR A 131 20.38 3.61 -12.36
CA TYR A 131 19.38 3.75 -11.31
C TYR A 131 19.08 2.42 -10.60
N ASN A 132 19.79 1.34 -10.89
CA ASN A 132 19.63 0.06 -10.19
C ASN A 132 18.16 -0.39 -10.05
N LEU A 133 17.47 -0.46 -11.19
CA LEU A 133 16.05 -0.80 -11.26
C LEU A 133 15.74 -2.15 -10.59
N THR A 134 16.67 -3.10 -10.68
CA THR A 134 16.55 -4.42 -10.03
C THR A 134 16.41 -4.29 -8.53
N ARG A 135 17.32 -3.53 -7.89
CA ARG A 135 17.26 -3.30 -6.45
C ARG A 135 16.01 -2.54 -6.04
N PHE A 136 15.57 -1.59 -6.85
CA PHE A 136 14.32 -0.88 -6.57
C PHE A 136 13.11 -1.82 -6.59
N LYS A 137 13.03 -2.71 -7.59
CA LYS A 137 12.00 -3.76 -7.63
C LYS A 137 12.06 -4.67 -6.42
N GLU A 138 13.26 -5.11 -6.03
CA GLU A 138 13.48 -5.93 -4.84
C GLU A 138 13.02 -5.22 -3.57
N GLU A 139 13.30 -3.93 -3.41
CA GLU A 139 12.84 -3.15 -2.24
C GLU A 139 11.30 -3.08 -2.15
N LEU A 140 10.61 -3.03 -3.30
CA LEU A 140 9.14 -3.05 -3.34
C LEU A 140 8.57 -4.47 -3.12
N LEU A 141 9.22 -5.50 -3.66
CA LEU A 141 8.74 -6.87 -3.64
C LEU A 141 9.16 -7.62 -2.37
N ASN A 142 10.31 -7.33 -1.75
CA ASN A 142 10.82 -8.03 -0.57
C ASN A 142 10.26 -7.47 0.74
N ASN A 143 8.94 -7.28 0.76
CA ASN A 143 8.22 -6.79 1.91
C ASN A 143 7.03 -7.70 2.23
N PRO A 144 6.86 -8.18 3.47
CA PRO A 144 5.75 -9.07 3.83
C PRO A 144 4.38 -8.40 3.70
N TYR A 145 4.31 -7.07 3.72
CA TYR A 145 3.07 -6.31 3.52
C TYR A 145 2.65 -6.16 2.04
N ARG A 146 3.44 -6.67 1.09
CA ARG A 146 3.11 -6.66 -0.36
C ARG A 146 1.78 -7.33 -0.72
N VAL A 147 1.25 -8.15 0.19
CA VAL A 147 -0.06 -8.81 0.05
C VAL A 147 -1.25 -7.92 0.40
N LEU A 148 -1.01 -6.76 0.98
CA LEU A 148 -2.05 -5.76 1.20
C LEU A 148 -2.44 -5.12 -0.14
N ILE A 149 -3.72 -4.81 -0.28
CA ILE A 149 -4.23 -4.12 -1.47
C ILE A 149 -3.44 -2.84 -1.76
N ASP A 150 -3.09 -2.62 -3.04
CA ASP A 150 -2.38 -1.43 -3.55
C ASP A 150 -1.09 -1.09 -2.77
N TYR A 151 -0.48 -2.05 -2.06
CA TYR A 151 0.67 -1.80 -1.19
C TYR A 151 1.85 -1.20 -1.96
N ILE A 152 2.16 -1.73 -3.15
CA ILE A 152 3.30 -1.28 -3.94
C ILE A 152 3.18 0.19 -4.33
N LYS A 153 1.99 0.65 -4.74
CA LYS A 153 1.74 2.07 -5.05
C LYS A 153 1.92 2.94 -3.81
N ASN A 154 1.42 2.49 -2.67
CA ASN A 154 1.47 3.25 -1.43
C ASN A 154 2.85 3.25 -0.78
N ARG A 155 3.62 2.16 -0.95
CA ARG A 155 5.05 2.11 -0.65
C ARG A 155 5.81 3.09 -1.52
N PHE A 156 5.53 3.14 -2.82
CA PHE A 156 6.12 4.14 -3.71
C PHE A 156 5.80 5.57 -3.26
N ARG A 157 4.54 5.90 -2.95
CA ARG A 157 4.15 7.21 -2.39
C ARG A 157 4.92 7.56 -1.12
N SER A 158 5.17 6.58 -0.25
CA SER A 158 5.97 6.81 0.97
C SER A 158 7.44 7.14 0.67
N LEU A 159 8.00 6.63 -0.43
CA LEU A 159 9.36 6.94 -0.87
C LEU A 159 9.49 8.34 -1.49
N LEU A 160 8.37 8.94 -1.92
CA LEU A 160 8.34 10.33 -2.40
C LEU A 160 8.42 11.38 -1.27
N ILE A 161 8.49 10.94 -0.01
CA ILE A 161 8.57 11.82 1.18
C ILE A 161 10.04 12.01 1.58
N LEU A 162 10.63 13.10 1.07
CA LEU A 162 12.02 13.48 1.22
C LEU A 162 12.33 14.00 2.63
N SER A 163 13.55 13.75 3.13
CA SER A 163 13.99 14.24 4.45
C SER A 163 14.32 15.72 4.48
N ASP A 164 14.63 16.30 3.33
CA ASP A 164 14.94 17.71 3.18
C ASP A 164 14.62 18.18 1.76
N SER A 165 14.80 19.47 1.51
CA SER A 165 14.67 20.07 0.19
C SER A 165 15.90 19.74 -0.67
N PRO A 166 15.74 19.56 -1.99
CA PRO A 166 16.88 19.33 -2.90
C PRO A 166 17.78 20.56 -3.00
N ASP A 167 19.09 20.32 -3.14
CA ASP A 167 20.08 21.41 -3.28
C ASP A 167 20.15 21.93 -4.73
N GLN A 168 19.98 21.04 -5.71
CA GLN A 168 20.18 21.37 -7.13
C GLN A 168 18.90 21.79 -7.86
N MET A 169 17.73 21.59 -7.25
CA MET A 169 16.42 21.81 -7.88
C MET A 169 15.62 22.86 -7.14
N HIS A 170 15.23 23.94 -7.83
CA HIS A 170 14.37 24.98 -7.24
C HIS A 170 12.90 24.57 -7.13
N GLN A 171 12.45 23.63 -7.97
CA GLN A 171 11.09 23.14 -8.00
C GLN A 171 11.10 21.61 -8.06
N LEU A 172 10.25 20.98 -7.24
CA LEU A 172 10.07 19.54 -7.24
C LEU A 172 9.29 19.09 -8.49
N PRO A 173 9.71 18.01 -9.16
CA PRO A 173 9.00 17.50 -10.34
C PRO A 173 7.65 16.89 -9.96
N GLU A 174 6.63 17.11 -10.78
CA GLU A 174 5.33 16.46 -10.65
C GLU A 174 5.30 15.16 -11.47
N LEU A 175 4.89 14.04 -10.86
CA LEU A 175 4.77 12.75 -11.54
C LEU A 175 3.37 12.56 -12.11
N ASN A 176 2.37 12.60 -11.22
CA ASN A 176 0.95 12.52 -11.56
C ASN A 176 0.11 13.05 -10.40
N THR A 177 -0.19 14.34 -10.48
CA THR A 177 -0.95 15.07 -9.46
C THR A 177 -2.37 14.52 -9.29
N ALA A 178 -2.98 13.99 -10.36
CA ALA A 178 -4.33 13.41 -10.30
C ALA A 178 -4.41 12.13 -9.45
N GLN A 179 -3.29 11.42 -9.26
CA GLN A 179 -3.20 10.20 -8.45
C GLN A 179 -2.35 10.37 -7.19
N HIS A 180 -2.01 11.61 -6.83
CA HIS A 180 -1.20 11.96 -5.67
C HIS A 180 0.19 11.30 -5.66
N PHE A 181 0.84 11.24 -6.82
CA PHE A 181 2.27 10.94 -6.91
C PHE A 181 3.03 12.26 -6.98
N GLU A 182 3.33 12.81 -5.80
CA GLU A 182 4.03 14.09 -5.64
C GLU A 182 5.17 13.96 -4.62
N PHE A 183 6.28 14.65 -4.87
CA PHE A 183 7.37 14.75 -3.90
C PHE A 183 6.96 15.70 -2.77
N LEU A 184 7.15 15.25 -1.54
CA LEU A 184 6.83 16.01 -0.33
C LEU A 184 8.08 16.09 0.55
N VAL A 185 8.24 17.19 1.27
CA VAL A 185 9.33 17.34 2.25
C VAL A 185 8.75 17.22 3.65
N LEU A 186 9.33 16.30 4.43
CA LEU A 186 9.07 16.11 5.85
C LEU A 186 10.42 15.89 6.53
N ARG A 187 10.88 16.89 7.28
CA ARG A 187 12.15 16.81 8.01
C ARG A 187 11.95 16.03 9.31
N PRO A 188 12.98 15.34 9.81
CA PRO A 188 12.88 14.59 11.07
C PRO A 188 12.43 15.45 12.26
N ASN A 189 12.94 16.68 12.34
CA ASN A 189 12.67 17.62 13.43
C ASN A 189 11.43 18.51 13.19
N ASP A 190 10.63 18.23 12.16
CA ASP A 190 9.40 18.97 11.92
C ASP A 190 8.36 18.69 13.02
N SER A 191 7.43 19.63 13.23
CA SER A 191 6.42 19.53 14.29
C SER A 191 5.37 18.45 14.02
N GLU A 192 4.62 18.07 15.05
CA GLU A 192 3.54 17.09 14.92
C GLU A 192 2.48 17.52 13.89
N GLU A 193 2.14 18.80 13.86
CA GLU A 193 1.20 19.38 12.88
C GLU A 193 1.71 19.21 11.46
N LYS A 194 3.04 19.33 11.26
CA LYS A 194 3.67 19.13 9.95
C LYS A 194 3.66 17.67 9.53
N TYR A 195 3.88 16.73 10.46
CA TYR A 195 3.69 15.30 10.21
C TYR A 195 2.24 14.98 9.80
N VAL A 196 1.25 15.55 10.49
CA VAL A 196 -0.17 15.41 10.13
C VAL A 196 -0.44 16.00 8.74
N ASP A 197 0.05 17.20 8.46
CA ASP A 197 -0.12 17.86 7.17
C ASP A 197 0.43 16.99 6.02
N VAL A 198 1.67 16.52 6.14
CA VAL A 198 2.30 15.72 5.09
C VAL A 198 1.65 14.34 4.98
N LEU A 199 1.56 13.57 6.07
CA LEU A 199 1.16 12.16 6.00
C LEU A 199 -0.34 11.94 5.88
N VAL A 200 -1.16 12.81 6.47
CA VAL A 200 -2.62 12.67 6.44
C VAL A 200 -3.23 13.47 5.29
N ASN A 201 -2.78 14.71 5.05
CA ASN A 201 -3.45 15.59 4.09
C ASN A 201 -2.86 15.52 2.68
N LYS A 202 -1.54 15.39 2.53
CA LYS A 202 -0.85 15.56 1.23
C LYS A 202 -0.39 14.26 0.57
N SER A 203 0.16 13.32 1.34
CA SER A 203 0.85 12.12 0.84
C SER A 203 0.09 11.22 -0.12
N GLY A 204 -1.24 11.33 -0.20
CA GLY A 204 -2.07 10.45 -1.01
C GLY A 204 -2.04 8.98 -0.60
N ILE A 205 -1.37 8.62 0.50
CA ILE A 205 -1.26 7.23 0.97
C ILE A 205 -2.67 6.71 1.25
N TYR A 206 -3.06 5.70 0.46
CA TYR A 206 -4.34 5.02 0.44
C TYR A 206 -5.55 5.92 0.16
N ASN A 207 -5.36 6.99 -0.61
CA ASN A 207 -6.45 7.92 -0.93
C ASN A 207 -7.59 7.24 -1.71
N GLU A 208 -7.28 6.25 -2.54
CA GLU A 208 -8.24 5.46 -3.32
C GLU A 208 -9.31 4.72 -2.47
N HIS A 209 -9.08 4.50 -1.18
CA HIS A 209 -10.02 3.80 -0.30
C HIS A 209 -10.89 4.72 0.57
N GLY A 210 -10.72 6.05 0.46
CA GLY A 210 -11.59 7.01 1.15
C GLY A 210 -11.58 6.90 2.68
N VAL A 211 -10.44 6.54 3.28
CA VAL A 211 -10.33 6.39 4.74
C VAL A 211 -10.57 7.74 5.44
N ASN A 212 -11.39 7.74 6.48
CA ASN A 212 -11.72 8.94 7.24
C ASN A 212 -10.44 9.65 7.76
N LYS A 213 -10.35 10.97 7.53
CA LYS A 213 -9.22 11.80 7.97
C LYS A 213 -8.96 11.70 9.47
N LYS A 214 -10.00 11.63 10.30
CA LYS A 214 -9.90 11.46 11.76
C LYS A 214 -9.19 10.15 12.12
N LEU A 215 -9.55 9.05 11.45
CA LEU A 215 -8.93 7.75 11.68
C LEU A 215 -7.47 7.74 11.23
N ARG A 216 -7.16 8.32 10.06
CA ARG A 216 -5.77 8.50 9.59
C ARG A 216 -4.93 9.25 10.61
N MET A 217 -5.47 10.34 11.17
CA MET A 217 -4.82 11.09 12.23
C MET A 217 -4.62 10.27 13.51
N GLN A 218 -5.62 9.50 13.95
CA GLN A 218 -5.49 8.61 15.11
C GLN A 218 -4.39 7.54 14.92
N ILE A 219 -4.33 6.93 13.72
CA ILE A 219 -3.28 5.96 13.38
C ILE A 219 -1.91 6.64 13.45
N LEU A 220 -1.76 7.84 12.87
CA LEU A 220 -0.51 8.58 12.90
C LEU A 220 -0.07 8.92 14.32
N MET A 221 -0.97 9.48 15.15
CA MET A 221 -0.63 9.83 16.54
C MET A 221 -0.22 8.62 17.35
N LYS A 222 -0.87 7.47 17.14
CA LYS A 222 -0.48 6.21 17.77
C LYS A 222 0.94 5.78 17.37
N VAL A 223 1.29 5.90 16.09
CA VAL A 223 2.63 5.57 15.58
C VAL A 223 3.68 6.53 16.16
N MET A 224 3.41 7.83 16.15
CA MET A 224 4.33 8.84 16.68
C MET A 224 4.57 8.70 18.18
N ASN A 225 3.51 8.49 18.97
CA ASN A 225 3.63 8.28 20.41
C ASN A 225 4.45 7.01 20.72
N ARG A 226 4.22 5.93 19.98
CA ARG A 226 5.04 4.72 20.10
C ARG A 226 6.52 5.00 19.76
N GLN A 227 6.81 5.81 18.75
CA GLN A 227 8.19 6.16 18.41
C GLN A 227 8.83 7.01 19.53
N ARG A 228 8.09 7.95 20.13
CA ARG A 228 8.54 8.72 21.29
C ARG A 228 8.81 7.85 22.50
N ASP A 229 8.01 6.81 22.73
CA ASP A 229 8.24 5.86 23.82
C ASP A 229 9.56 5.09 23.64
N LEU A 230 10.02 4.89 22.39
CA LEU A 230 11.27 4.18 22.07
C LEU A 230 12.51 5.08 22.13
N CYS A 231 12.40 6.31 21.60
CA CYS A 231 13.55 7.20 21.41
C CYS A 231 13.61 8.35 22.42
N GLY A 232 12.61 8.46 23.29
CA GLY A 232 12.44 9.55 24.25
C GLY A 232 11.60 10.71 23.68
N PRO A 233 11.28 11.71 24.52
CA PRO A 233 10.46 12.86 24.14
C PRO A 233 11.18 13.87 23.22
N ASN A 234 12.43 13.60 22.86
CA ASN A 234 13.27 14.48 22.06
C ASN A 234 12.88 14.45 20.56
N THR A 235 13.47 15.35 19.79
CA THR A 235 13.32 15.45 18.33
C THR A 235 13.64 14.12 17.63
N PHE A 236 12.85 13.75 16.63
CA PHE A 236 13.11 12.57 15.82
C PHE A 236 14.34 12.75 14.91
N ASN A 237 15.10 11.68 14.71
CA ASN A 237 16.15 11.59 13.70
C ASN A 237 15.62 11.00 12.37
N LYS A 238 16.48 10.82 11.35
CA LYS A 238 16.00 10.33 10.05
C LYS A 238 15.47 8.90 10.12
N ASP A 239 16.06 8.05 10.97
CA ASP A 239 15.61 6.67 11.17
C ASP A 239 14.23 6.61 11.83
N ASP A 240 13.99 7.45 12.83
CA ASP A 240 12.70 7.62 13.50
C ASP A 240 11.63 8.06 12.50
N ARG A 241 11.95 9.05 11.66
CA ARG A 241 11.08 9.52 10.59
C ARG A 241 10.74 8.40 9.61
N ALA A 242 11.75 7.66 9.14
CA ALA A 242 11.55 6.53 8.23
C ALA A 242 10.67 5.44 8.87
N SER A 243 10.90 5.13 10.16
CA SER A 243 10.09 4.21 10.96
C SER A 243 8.64 4.68 11.08
N ILE A 244 8.40 5.96 11.39
CA ILE A 244 7.05 6.55 11.47
C ILE A 244 6.31 6.43 10.13
N ILE A 245 6.94 6.82 9.03
CA ILE A 245 6.33 6.73 7.68
C ILE A 245 5.99 5.28 7.35
N LYS A 246 6.93 4.35 7.59
CA LYS A 246 6.74 2.92 7.35
C LYS A 246 5.59 2.34 8.19
N CYS A 247 5.60 2.58 9.50
CA CYS A 247 4.56 2.08 10.39
C CYS A 247 3.19 2.70 10.11
N TYR A 248 3.13 3.98 9.71
CA TYR A 248 1.89 4.62 9.30
C TYR A 248 1.31 3.97 8.03
N LEU A 249 2.14 3.76 7.00
CA LEU A 249 1.78 3.05 5.78
C LEU A 249 1.24 1.64 6.09
N GLU A 250 1.98 0.85 6.87
CA GLU A 250 1.63 -0.52 7.21
C GLU A 250 0.32 -0.61 8.01
N ASN A 251 0.15 0.26 9.02
CA ASN A 251 -1.07 0.26 9.84
C ASN A 251 -2.30 0.69 9.05
N LEU A 252 -2.15 1.67 8.14
CA LEU A 252 -3.26 2.12 7.30
C LEU A 252 -3.66 1.04 6.29
N GLY A 253 -2.69 0.39 5.65
CA GLY A 253 -2.95 -0.73 4.74
C GLY A 253 -3.59 -1.93 5.45
N LEU A 254 -3.14 -2.24 6.67
CA LEU A 254 -3.76 -3.28 7.49
C LEU A 254 -5.23 -2.95 7.76
N HIS A 255 -5.53 -1.73 8.22
CA HIS A 255 -6.90 -1.31 8.52
C HIS A 255 -7.82 -1.47 7.30
N ILE A 256 -7.41 -0.98 6.13
CA ILE A 256 -8.17 -1.06 4.88
C ILE A 256 -8.45 -2.51 4.49
N GLN A 257 -7.42 -3.37 4.55
CA GLN A 257 -7.57 -4.78 4.19
C GLN A 257 -8.52 -5.50 5.14
N VAL A 258 -8.45 -5.22 6.44
CA VAL A 258 -9.35 -5.78 7.46
C VAL A 258 -10.78 -5.34 7.21
N GLU A 259 -10.99 -4.03 7.00
CA GLU A 259 -12.32 -3.48 6.75
C GLU A 259 -12.95 -4.09 5.49
N ARG A 260 -12.16 -4.27 4.43
CA ARG A 260 -12.60 -4.87 3.18
C ARG A 260 -13.05 -6.33 3.37
N ILE A 261 -12.26 -7.14 4.07
CA ILE A 261 -12.61 -8.54 4.37
C ILE A 261 -13.84 -8.60 5.28
N TYR A 262 -13.92 -7.71 6.28
CA TYR A 262 -15.05 -7.62 7.19
C TYR A 262 -16.36 -7.31 6.46
N ARG A 263 -16.37 -6.28 5.60
CA ARG A 263 -17.54 -5.91 4.78
C ARG A 263 -17.95 -7.06 3.85
N ALA A 264 -16.99 -7.75 3.24
CA ALA A 264 -17.26 -8.92 2.40
C ALA A 264 -17.87 -10.09 3.21
N THR A 265 -17.37 -10.32 4.42
CA THR A 265 -17.86 -11.35 5.34
C THR A 265 -19.30 -11.07 5.76
N LEU A 266 -19.60 -9.83 6.15
CA LEU A 266 -20.97 -9.41 6.46
C LEU A 266 -21.93 -9.62 5.28
N LYS A 267 -21.49 -9.26 4.06
CA LYS A 267 -22.30 -9.46 2.84
C LYS A 267 -22.55 -10.95 2.58
N SER A 268 -21.55 -11.81 2.76
CA SER A 268 -21.71 -13.27 2.61
C SER A 268 -22.67 -13.84 3.65
N LYS A 269 -22.45 -13.53 4.93
CA LYS A 269 -23.28 -14.04 6.03
C LYS A 269 -24.72 -13.59 5.91
N ARG A 270 -24.95 -12.36 5.46
CA ARG A 270 -26.29 -11.86 5.18
C ARG A 270 -26.98 -12.65 4.06
N LYS A 271 -26.25 -12.94 2.98
CA LYS A 271 -26.77 -13.75 1.87
C LYS A 271 -27.12 -15.16 2.36
N GLU A 272 -26.24 -15.79 3.13
CA GLU A 272 -26.47 -17.10 3.75
C GLU A 272 -27.73 -17.10 4.65
N ALA A 273 -27.89 -16.10 5.51
CA ALA A 273 -29.05 -15.98 6.39
C ALA A 273 -30.36 -15.79 5.61
N CYS A 274 -30.33 -14.96 4.56
CA CYS A 274 -31.48 -14.75 3.68
C CYS A 274 -31.88 -16.04 2.96
N GLU A 275 -30.90 -16.77 2.41
CA GLU A 275 -31.13 -18.08 1.77
C GLU A 275 -31.67 -19.12 2.76
N ALA A 276 -31.22 -19.10 4.02
CA ALA A 276 -31.75 -19.97 5.08
C ALA A 276 -33.22 -19.64 5.40
N LEU A 277 -33.58 -18.36 5.52
CA LEU A 277 -34.97 -17.95 5.77
C LEU A 277 -35.89 -18.33 4.61
N ILE A 278 -35.44 -18.19 3.37
CA ILE A 278 -36.19 -18.62 2.18
C ILE A 278 -36.44 -20.13 2.23
N LYS A 279 -35.42 -20.94 2.56
CA LYS A 279 -35.56 -22.40 2.70
C LYS A 279 -36.55 -22.80 3.81
N LEU A 280 -36.56 -22.08 4.94
CA LEU A 280 -37.47 -22.34 6.05
C LEU A 280 -38.91 -21.93 5.78
N SER A 281 -39.13 -20.91 4.93
CA SER A 281 -40.48 -20.43 4.62
C SER A 281 -41.35 -21.46 3.88
N GLY A 282 -40.77 -22.54 3.33
CA GLY A 282 -41.50 -23.68 2.75
C GLY A 282 -42.38 -23.34 1.53
N ASP A 283 -42.46 -22.08 1.14
CA ASP A 283 -43.29 -21.60 0.05
C ASP A 283 -42.66 -21.97 -1.29
N LYS A 284 -43.09 -23.11 -1.83
CA LYS A 284 -42.84 -23.54 -3.22
C LYS A 284 -43.33 -22.51 -4.26
N SER A 285 -44.07 -21.48 -3.85
CA SER A 285 -44.55 -20.41 -4.74
C SER A 285 -43.43 -19.45 -5.19
N PHE A 286 -42.33 -19.31 -4.43
CA PHE A 286 -41.29 -18.31 -4.73
C PHE A 286 -40.28 -18.72 -5.81
N GLU A 287 -40.11 -20.03 -6.09
CA GLU A 287 -39.18 -20.54 -7.12
C GLU A 287 -39.54 -20.08 -8.55
N THR A 288 -40.79 -19.67 -8.79
CA THR A 288 -41.21 -19.17 -10.12
C THR A 288 -40.66 -17.77 -10.42
N SER A 289 -40.46 -16.92 -9.40
CA SER A 289 -40.10 -15.51 -9.59
C SER A 289 -38.61 -15.28 -9.92
N THR A 290 -37.71 -16.07 -9.33
CA THR A 290 -36.26 -16.00 -9.61
C THR A 290 -35.92 -16.56 -10.99
N ASN A 291 -36.61 -17.62 -11.41
CA ASN A 291 -36.51 -18.16 -12.77
C ASN A 291 -37.02 -17.17 -13.84
N LEU A 292 -38.04 -16.36 -13.52
CA LEU A 292 -38.54 -15.31 -14.42
C LEU A 292 -37.53 -14.17 -14.63
N LYS A 293 -36.81 -13.72 -13.59
CA LYS A 293 -35.75 -12.71 -13.76
C LYS A 293 -34.60 -13.22 -14.62
N ARG A 294 -34.20 -14.48 -14.47
CA ARG A 294 -33.13 -15.10 -15.30
C ARG A 294 -33.55 -15.29 -16.76
N ARG A 295 -34.84 -15.54 -17.04
CA ARG A 295 -35.37 -15.56 -18.42
C ARG A 295 -35.46 -14.16 -19.03
N ARG A 296 -35.77 -13.13 -18.24
CA ARG A 296 -35.89 -11.76 -18.74
C ARG A 296 -34.53 -11.18 -19.16
N SER A 297 -33.44 -11.49 -18.47
CA SER A 297 -32.09 -11.09 -18.88
C SER A 297 -31.55 -11.85 -20.09
N GLN A 298 -32.12 -13.00 -20.46
CA GLN A 298 -31.79 -13.69 -21.71
C GLN A 298 -32.51 -13.12 -22.94
N MET A 299 -33.67 -12.46 -22.78
CA MET A 299 -34.38 -11.85 -23.93
C MET A 299 -33.90 -10.43 -24.28
N VAL A 300 -33.21 -9.73 -23.37
CA VAL A 300 -32.78 -8.33 -23.60
C VAL A 300 -31.50 -8.24 -24.45
N THR A 301 -30.78 -9.34 -24.67
CA THR A 301 -29.57 -9.35 -25.51
C THR A 301 -29.79 -9.58 -27.00
N GLN A 302 -31.04 -9.58 -27.50
CA GLN A 302 -31.30 -9.78 -28.94
C GLN A 302 -31.64 -8.51 -29.76
N ASP A 303 -31.97 -7.38 -29.15
CA ASP A 303 -32.46 -6.22 -29.92
C ASP A 303 -31.79 -4.89 -29.54
N ILE A 304 -30.50 -4.69 -29.84
CA ILE A 304 -29.95 -3.34 -30.03
C ILE A 304 -28.85 -3.37 -31.10
N THR A 305 -29.28 -3.31 -32.36
CA THR A 305 -28.48 -2.76 -33.47
C THR A 305 -29.13 -1.45 -33.85
N THR A 306 -28.34 -0.37 -33.95
CA THR A 306 -28.68 1.01 -34.39
C THR A 306 -29.35 1.93 -33.36
N GLY A 307 -28.76 3.12 -33.17
CA GLY A 307 -29.46 4.28 -32.59
C GLY A 307 -28.59 5.23 -31.76
N ASN A 308 -28.18 6.34 -32.39
CA ASN A 308 -27.53 7.52 -31.80
C ASN A 308 -28.10 7.96 -30.43
N CYS A 309 -27.24 8.42 -29.52
CA CYS A 309 -27.68 9.15 -28.32
C CYS A 309 -26.92 10.47 -28.15
N LEU A 310 -27.70 11.51 -27.90
CA LEU A 310 -27.36 12.94 -27.86
C LEU A 310 -26.70 13.36 -26.54
N HIS A 311 -25.86 14.39 -26.67
CA HIS A 311 -25.13 15.10 -25.63
C HIS A 311 -26.09 15.98 -24.81
N ILE A 312 -26.08 15.86 -23.47
CA ILE A 312 -26.70 16.82 -22.55
C ILE A 312 -25.65 17.24 -21.53
N ASN A 313 -25.45 18.55 -21.41
CA ASN A 313 -24.56 19.22 -20.48
C ASN A 313 -25.27 19.42 -19.13
N GLU A 314 -24.56 19.18 -18.02
CA GLU A 314 -24.99 19.56 -16.67
C GLU A 314 -24.03 20.59 -16.06
N GLU A 315 -24.63 21.66 -15.52
CA GLU A 315 -23.98 22.76 -14.81
C GLU A 315 -23.81 22.47 -13.30
N LYS A 316 -22.78 23.07 -12.72
CA LYS A 316 -22.36 22.94 -11.31
C LYS A 316 -23.21 23.79 -10.35
N PRO A 317 -23.43 23.33 -9.10
CA PRO A 317 -23.76 24.22 -7.99
C PRO A 317 -22.56 24.47 -7.05
N VAL A 318 -22.42 25.73 -6.68
CA VAL A 318 -21.51 26.33 -5.68
C VAL A 318 -22.08 26.11 -4.28
N VAL A 319 -21.27 25.69 -3.29
CA VAL A 319 -21.64 25.71 -1.87
C VAL A 319 -20.52 26.29 -1.00
N VAL A 320 -20.97 27.15 -0.10
CA VAL A 320 -20.29 28.10 0.80
C VAL A 320 -19.71 27.41 2.04
N SER A 321 -18.59 27.95 2.51
CA SER A 321 -17.86 27.57 3.74
C SER A 321 -18.50 28.13 5.02
N THR A 322 -18.40 27.38 6.12
CA THR A 322 -18.52 27.90 7.49
C THR A 322 -17.42 27.35 8.38
N ASN A 323 -16.84 28.26 9.15
CA ASN A 323 -15.65 28.14 10.00
C ASN A 323 -15.96 27.72 11.44
N LEU A 324 -14.86 27.32 12.11
CA LEU A 324 -14.49 27.53 13.52
C LEU A 324 -15.27 26.76 14.60
N PHE A 325 -14.56 25.93 15.36
CA PHE A 325 -14.54 26.05 16.82
C PHE A 325 -13.22 25.53 17.40
N ASP A 326 -12.78 26.26 18.41
CA ASP A 326 -11.52 26.24 19.14
C ASP A 326 -11.75 25.63 20.55
N GLU A 327 -10.64 25.46 21.27
CA GLU A 327 -10.47 25.21 22.72
C GLU A 327 -10.06 23.82 23.24
N THR A 328 -8.77 23.85 23.58
CA THR A 328 -7.92 23.16 24.55
C THR A 328 -8.47 22.85 25.94
N THR A 329 -8.00 21.76 26.56
CA THR A 329 -7.23 21.80 27.84
C THR A 329 -6.60 20.42 28.20
N PRO A 330 -5.49 20.39 28.96
CA PRO A 330 -4.64 19.20 29.12
C PRO A 330 -4.79 18.50 30.49
N HIS A 331 -4.50 17.20 30.56
CA HIS A 331 -4.28 16.49 31.82
C HIS A 331 -3.04 15.57 31.78
N THR A 332 -2.33 15.64 32.90
CA THR A 332 -0.99 15.14 33.20
C THR A 332 -0.93 13.66 33.62
N ASN A 333 0.12 13.01 33.10
CA ASN A 333 0.91 11.85 33.53
C ASN A 333 0.62 11.12 34.85
N ASN A 334 0.77 9.79 34.83
CA ASN A 334 1.72 9.09 35.70
C ASN A 334 2.06 7.67 35.20
N GLY A 335 3.36 7.36 35.20
CA GLY A 335 3.96 6.17 34.60
C GLY A 335 4.14 4.97 35.54
N ARG A 336 4.27 3.79 34.92
CA ARG A 336 4.89 2.59 35.51
C ARG A 336 5.60 1.82 34.39
N PRO A 337 6.77 1.20 34.66
CA PRO A 337 7.56 0.52 33.64
C PRO A 337 7.01 -0.90 33.43
N VAL A 338 6.84 -1.32 32.18
CA VAL A 338 6.48 -2.70 31.84
C VAL A 338 7.36 -3.22 30.70
N THR A 339 7.81 -4.44 30.96
CA THR A 339 8.70 -5.34 30.23
C THR A 339 8.32 -5.58 28.76
N LEU A 340 9.36 -5.74 27.94
CA LEU A 340 9.35 -6.00 26.49
C LEU A 340 8.54 -7.27 26.15
N GLY A 341 7.40 -7.07 25.50
CA GLY A 341 6.53 -8.11 24.94
C GLY A 341 5.28 -7.45 24.36
N CYS A 342 5.35 -6.96 23.12
CA CYS A 342 4.32 -6.13 22.49
C CYS A 342 3.04 -6.95 22.18
N SER A 343 2.09 -7.02 23.13
CA SER A 343 0.71 -7.45 22.86
C SER A 343 -0.08 -6.30 22.22
N ALA A 344 -0.73 -6.59 21.08
CA ALA A 344 -1.47 -5.65 20.26
C ALA A 344 -2.86 -5.24 20.83
N GLU A 345 -3.25 -5.77 21.99
CA GLU A 345 -4.66 -5.88 22.39
C GLU A 345 -5.28 -4.61 23.02
N LYS A 346 -4.49 -3.68 23.57
CA LYS A 346 -5.04 -2.61 24.45
C LYS A 346 -5.67 -1.40 23.73
N PHE A 347 -5.72 -1.37 22.40
CA PHE A 347 -6.11 -0.17 21.63
C PHE A 347 -7.21 -0.40 20.58
N GLU A 348 -7.94 -1.51 20.70
CA GLU A 348 -8.80 -2.04 19.63
C GLU A 348 -10.25 -1.49 19.69
N ASN A 349 -10.66 -0.92 20.83
CA ASN A 349 -12.04 -0.43 21.04
C ASN A 349 -12.44 0.80 20.20
N ILE A 350 -11.49 1.60 19.71
CA ILE A 350 -11.80 2.81 18.91
C ILE A 350 -12.31 2.44 17.50
N TYR A 351 -11.84 1.32 16.95
CA TYR A 351 -12.16 0.91 15.58
C TYR A 351 -13.62 0.43 15.42
N ILE A 352 -14.22 -0.10 16.49
CA ILE A 352 -15.55 -0.70 16.45
C ILE A 352 -16.63 0.39 16.46
N SER A 353 -16.45 1.45 17.24
CA SER A 353 -17.44 2.53 17.35
C SER A 353 -17.59 3.36 16.07
N GLU A 354 -16.54 3.51 15.26
CA GLU A 354 -16.62 4.25 13.98
C GLU A 354 -17.04 3.35 12.81
N THR A 355 -16.62 2.08 12.77
CA THR A 355 -17.02 1.12 11.72
C THR A 355 -18.45 0.61 11.84
N THR A 356 -19.05 0.66 13.04
CA THR A 356 -20.47 0.30 13.26
C THR A 356 -21.45 1.38 12.83
N SER A 357 -20.97 2.57 12.48
CA SER A 357 -21.80 3.58 11.83
C SER A 357 -22.09 3.14 10.39
N ASP A 358 -23.15 2.35 10.22
CA ASP A 358 -23.70 1.83 8.94
C ASP A 358 -23.92 2.93 7.87
N THR A 359 -23.77 4.21 8.24
CA THR A 359 -23.74 5.40 7.37
C THR A 359 -22.68 5.37 6.27
N HIS A 360 -21.63 4.54 6.36
CA HIS A 360 -20.58 4.44 5.33
C HIS A 360 -20.73 3.28 4.33
N LEU A 361 -21.81 2.49 4.39
CA LEU A 361 -22.22 1.60 3.30
C LEU A 361 -22.92 2.38 2.18
N ARG A 362 -22.32 3.49 1.74
CA ARG A 362 -22.82 4.21 0.57
C ARG A 362 -22.66 3.30 -0.64
N ALA A 363 -23.79 2.92 -1.23
CA ALA A 363 -23.89 2.16 -2.47
C ALA A 363 -23.12 2.90 -3.58
N SER A 364 -21.86 2.53 -3.79
CA SER A 364 -21.07 2.98 -4.95
C SER A 364 -21.04 1.92 -6.05
N ASP A 365 -21.75 0.81 -5.86
CA ASP A 365 -22.04 -0.15 -6.92
C ASP A 365 -23.37 0.27 -7.58
N SER A 366 -23.28 0.96 -8.71
CA SER A 366 -24.39 1.40 -9.56
C SER A 366 -25.12 0.22 -10.23
N GLU A 367 -25.67 -0.70 -9.45
CA GLU A 367 -26.63 -1.69 -9.96
C GLU A 367 -28.05 -1.14 -9.88
N SER A 368 -28.49 -0.56 -11.01
CA SER A 368 -29.86 -0.50 -11.52
C SER A 368 -31.00 -0.42 -10.50
N GLN A 369 -31.56 0.78 -10.37
CA GLN A 369 -32.85 1.04 -9.73
C GLN A 369 -34.00 0.37 -10.52
N ALA A 370 -34.22 -0.93 -10.30
CA ALA A 370 -35.45 -1.60 -10.69
C ALA A 370 -36.34 -1.75 -9.46
N SER A 371 -37.19 -0.75 -9.23
CA SER A 371 -38.22 -0.70 -8.20
C SER A 371 -39.09 -1.95 -8.24
N SER A 372 -38.86 -2.87 -7.30
CA SER A 372 -39.82 -3.89 -6.92
C SER A 372 -39.87 -3.93 -5.40
N SER A 373 -41.06 -3.62 -4.88
CA SER A 373 -41.48 -3.43 -3.49
C SER A 373 -41.48 -4.73 -2.68
N ALA A 374 -40.40 -5.51 -2.77
CA ALA A 374 -40.15 -6.65 -1.89
C ALA A 374 -39.42 -6.14 -0.64
N SER A 375 -40.15 -6.14 0.48
CA SER A 375 -39.70 -5.96 1.87
C SER A 375 -38.21 -5.63 2.05
N SER A 376 -37.92 -4.33 2.25
CA SER A 376 -36.60 -3.86 2.67
C SER A 376 -36.32 -4.37 4.10
N CYS A 377 -35.88 -5.62 4.20
CA CYS A 377 -35.49 -6.23 5.45
C CYS A 377 -34.27 -5.46 5.97
N SER A 378 -34.51 -4.59 6.95
CA SER A 378 -33.55 -3.64 7.48
C SER A 378 -32.27 -4.35 7.91
N THR A 379 -31.15 -3.90 7.34
CA THR A 379 -29.82 -4.50 7.45
C THR A 379 -29.30 -4.58 8.88
N SER A 380 -29.77 -3.68 9.75
CA SER A 380 -29.33 -3.54 11.13
C SER A 380 -29.78 -4.68 12.05
N LYS A 381 -30.66 -5.59 11.58
CA LYS A 381 -31.24 -6.65 12.41
C LYS A 381 -30.60 -8.02 12.27
N PHE A 382 -29.70 -8.24 11.30
CA PHE A 382 -29.19 -9.60 11.03
C PHE A 382 -28.13 -10.10 12.01
N PHE A 383 -27.34 -9.20 12.58
CA PHE A 383 -26.21 -9.56 13.44
C PHE A 383 -26.18 -8.67 14.68
N SER A 384 -25.97 -9.29 15.82
CA SER A 384 -25.65 -8.63 17.09
C SER A 384 -24.32 -7.88 17.02
N THR A 385 -24.09 -6.98 17.98
CA THR A 385 -22.82 -6.24 18.10
C THR A 385 -21.66 -7.19 18.34
N GLU A 386 -21.88 -8.23 19.13
CA GLU A 386 -20.91 -9.27 19.47
C GLU A 386 -20.50 -10.08 18.24
N GLU A 387 -21.46 -10.46 17.39
CA GLU A 387 -21.16 -11.13 16.11
C GLU A 387 -20.38 -10.22 15.15
N LYS A 388 -20.76 -8.95 15.05
CA LYS A 388 -20.04 -7.95 14.25
C LYS A 388 -18.58 -7.82 14.73
N LEU A 389 -18.37 -7.77 16.03
CA LEU A 389 -17.03 -7.72 16.62
C LEU A 389 -16.24 -8.99 16.31
N LEU A 390 -16.86 -10.17 16.45
CA LEU A 390 -16.24 -11.45 16.14
C LEU A 390 -15.77 -11.52 14.67
N PHE A 391 -16.62 -11.10 13.73
CA PHE A 391 -16.25 -11.09 12.31
C PHE A 391 -15.11 -10.11 12.00
N TYR A 392 -15.06 -8.97 12.70
CA TYR A 392 -13.98 -8.00 12.56
C TYR A 392 -12.64 -8.59 13.05
N GLU A 393 -12.63 -9.18 14.24
CA GLU A 393 -11.43 -9.83 14.79
C GLU A 393 -10.97 -11.03 13.95
N GLN A 394 -11.89 -11.82 13.41
CA GLN A 394 -11.56 -12.88 12.45
C GLN A 394 -10.93 -12.31 11.18
N SER A 395 -11.46 -11.21 10.65
CA SER A 395 -10.91 -10.55 9.45
C SER A 395 -9.49 -10.07 9.70
N LYS A 396 -9.24 -9.47 10.86
CA LYS A 396 -7.92 -9.00 11.29
C LYS A 396 -6.93 -10.13 11.51
N MET A 397 -7.36 -11.23 12.14
CA MET A 397 -6.53 -12.42 12.30
C MET A 397 -6.16 -13.02 10.93
N ALA A 398 -7.10 -13.08 9.99
CA ALA A 398 -6.84 -13.57 8.64
C ALA A 398 -5.77 -12.73 7.92
N VAL A 399 -5.81 -11.39 8.03
CA VAL A 399 -4.78 -10.52 7.44
C VAL A 399 -3.43 -10.73 8.11
N ARG A 400 -3.37 -10.81 9.45
CA ARG A 400 -2.13 -11.07 10.19
C ARG A 400 -1.49 -12.41 9.79
N ILE A 401 -2.27 -13.49 9.73
CA ILE A 401 -1.80 -14.80 9.28
C ILE A 401 -1.23 -14.72 7.86
N ARG A 402 -1.90 -13.97 6.95
CA ARG A 402 -1.42 -13.81 5.58
C ARG A 402 -0.08 -13.08 5.52
N ILE A 403 0.09 -11.98 6.26
CA ILE A 403 1.37 -11.26 6.36
C ILE A 403 2.46 -12.15 6.95
N GLU A 404 2.15 -12.93 7.99
CA GLU A 404 3.12 -13.81 8.63
C GLU A 404 3.60 -14.92 7.69
N ARG A 405 2.69 -15.51 6.91
CA ARG A 405 3.06 -16.48 5.88
C ARG A 405 4.04 -15.88 4.87
N GLU A 406 3.79 -14.65 4.42
CA GLU A 406 4.70 -13.96 3.49
C GLU A 406 6.04 -13.61 4.11
N ARG A 407 6.09 -13.29 5.41
CA ARG A 407 7.35 -13.10 6.13
C ARG A 407 8.18 -14.37 6.15
N LEU A 408 7.55 -15.53 6.37
CA LEU A 408 8.24 -16.83 6.33
C LEU A 408 8.73 -17.21 4.93
N TYR A 409 8.03 -16.79 3.87
CA TYR A 409 8.46 -17.01 2.48
C TYR A 409 9.63 -16.10 2.04
N LEU A 410 9.92 -15.05 2.79
CA LEU A 410 10.96 -14.06 2.49
C LEU A 410 12.30 -14.31 3.21
N ILE A 411 12.32 -15.27 4.14
CA ILE A 411 13.52 -15.75 4.85
C ILE A 411 14.07 -16.93 4.06
#